data_AF-A0A2T4ZGN3-F1
#
_entry.id   AF-A0A2T4ZGN3-F1
#
_cell.length_a   1.000
_cell.length_b   1.000
_cell.length_c   1.000
_cell.angle_alpha   90.00
_cell.angle_beta   90.00
_cell.angle_gamma   90.00
#
_symmetry.space_group_name_H-M   'P 1'
#
loop_
_entity.id
_entity.type
_entity.pdbx_description
1 polymer ?
#
loop_
_entity_poly.entity_id
_entity_poly.type
_entity_poly.pdbx_seq_one_letter_code
_entity_poly.pdbx_strand_id
1 'polypeptide(L)'
;MDSIHRQVRAAALRDLSVAVLAALALMFHFAADPIAAMKAGAIGFTFASLLMIVRIARAERQNVVEGEVWNNLAAEERPPLRIAHREIRRAEWQVCGLYAWYASGVSLALWTLEIGGCLMTL
;
A
#
# COMPACT_ATOMS: atom_id res chain seq x y z
N MET A 1 -0.86 1.46 22.32
CA MET A 1 -0.40 0.66 21.17
C MET A 1 -1.46 0.60 20.07
N ASP A 2 -2.74 0.49 20.42
CA ASP A 2 -3.85 0.46 19.45
C ASP A 2 -4.01 1.78 18.68
N SER A 3 -3.74 2.93 19.29
CA SER A 3 -3.81 4.24 18.64
C SER A 3 -2.77 4.40 17.52
N ILE A 4 -1.51 3.98 17.76
CA ILE A 4 -0.45 3.98 16.74
C ILE A 4 -0.85 3.10 15.55
N HIS A 5 -1.31 1.87 15.81
CA HIS A 5 -1.75 0.97 14.74
C HIS A 5 -2.93 1.55 13.95
N ARG A 6 -3.87 2.21 14.64
CA ARG A 6 -5.01 2.88 14.00
C ARG A 6 -4.55 4.01 13.08
N GLN A 7 -3.63 4.86 13.54
CA GLN A 7 -3.10 5.97 12.76
C GLN A 7 -2.29 5.50 11.55
N VAL A 8 -1.40 4.53 11.74
CA VAL A 8 -0.65 3.88 10.66
C VAL A 8 -1.62 3.29 9.63
N ARG A 9 -2.65 2.56 10.09
CA ARG A 9 -3.65 1.97 9.21
C ARG A 9 -4.44 3.03 8.44
N ALA A 10 -4.85 4.10 9.08
CA ALA A 10 -5.57 5.19 8.42
C ALA A 10 -4.73 5.84 7.31
N ALA A 11 -3.46 6.15 7.60
CA ALA A 11 -2.55 6.71 6.62
C ALA A 11 -2.26 5.74 5.46
N ALA A 12 -1.96 4.47 5.77
CA ALA A 12 -1.71 3.45 4.76
C ALA A 12 -2.95 3.20 3.88
N LEU A 13 -4.15 3.15 4.46
CA LEU A 13 -5.41 3.00 3.71
C LEU A 13 -5.68 4.19 2.82
N ARG A 14 -5.42 5.42 3.27
CA ARG A 14 -5.57 6.61 2.44
C ARG A 14 -4.70 6.49 1.20
N ASP A 15 -3.40 6.26 1.38
CA ASP A 15 -2.45 6.21 0.26
C ASP A 15 -2.76 5.03 -0.68
N LEU A 16 -3.09 3.86 -0.12
CA LEU A 16 -3.46 2.67 -0.89
C LEU A 16 -4.76 2.88 -1.67
N SER A 17 -5.77 3.50 -1.07
CA SER A 17 -7.07 3.73 -1.71
C SER A 17 -6.95 4.57 -2.98
N VAL A 18 -6.08 5.59 -2.96
CA VAL A 18 -5.80 6.42 -4.13
C VAL A 18 -5.16 5.59 -5.24
N ALA A 19 -4.15 4.76 -4.90
CA ALA A 19 -3.50 3.88 -5.87
C ALA A 19 -4.48 2.85 -6.47
N VAL A 20 -5.33 2.25 -5.64
CA VAL A 20 -6.35 1.29 -6.07
C VAL A 20 -7.40 1.95 -6.97
N LEU A 21 -7.90 3.13 -6.60
CA LEU A 21 -8.85 3.87 -7.43
C LEU A 21 -8.25 4.25 -8.79
N ALA A 22 -6.98 4.65 -8.84
CA ALA A 22 -6.28 4.92 -10.08
C ALA A 22 -6.15 3.66 -10.96
N ALA A 23 -5.79 2.52 -10.36
CA ALA A 23 -5.73 1.24 -11.06
C ALA A 23 -7.11 0.84 -11.64
N LEU A 24 -8.17 0.93 -10.84
CA LEU A 24 -9.52 0.63 -11.28
C LEU A 24 -10.00 1.58 -12.39
N ALA A 25 -9.72 2.87 -12.28
CA ALA A 25 -10.07 3.85 -13.31
C ALA A 25 -9.41 3.50 -14.65
N LEU A 26 -8.14 3.08 -14.64
CA LEU A 26 -7.46 2.61 -15.85
C LEU A 26 -8.07 1.32 -16.39
N MET A 27 -8.43 0.37 -15.53
CA MET A 27 -9.13 -0.85 -15.97
C MET A 27 -10.46 -0.53 -16.65
N PHE A 28 -11.25 0.40 -16.11
CA PHE A 28 -12.50 0.86 -16.72
C PHE A 28 -12.28 1.61 -18.03
N HIS A 29 -11.21 2.41 -18.12
CA HIS A 29 -10.86 3.10 -19.36
C HIS A 29 -10.61 2.09 -20.50
N PHE A 30 -9.96 0.97 -20.20
CA PHE A 30 -9.69 -0.11 -21.16
C PHE A 30 -10.77 -1.20 -21.18
N ALA A 31 -12.00 -0.94 -20.71
CA ALA A 31 -13.02 -1.98 -20.58
C ALA A 31 -13.39 -2.71 -21.91
N ALA A 32 -13.16 -2.07 -23.06
CA ALA A 32 -13.38 -2.68 -24.37
C ALA A 32 -12.28 -3.67 -24.80
N ASP A 33 -11.12 -3.63 -24.14
CA ASP A 33 -9.98 -4.54 -24.36
C ASP A 33 -9.60 -5.20 -23.02
N PRO A 34 -10.13 -6.41 -22.75
CA PRO A 34 -9.90 -7.11 -21.48
C PRO A 34 -8.42 -7.35 -21.18
N ILE A 35 -7.58 -7.57 -22.20
CA ILE A 35 -6.14 -7.81 -22.02
C ILE A 35 -5.47 -6.52 -21.57
N ALA A 36 -5.76 -5.40 -22.24
CA ALA A 36 -5.25 -4.09 -21.84
C ALA A 36 -5.73 -3.69 -20.43
N ALA A 37 -7.01 -3.97 -20.10
CA ALA A 37 -7.55 -3.74 -18.76
C ALA A 37 -6.82 -4.56 -17.69
N MET A 38 -6.62 -5.87 -17.91
CA MET A 38 -5.88 -6.73 -16.97
C MET A 38 -4.44 -6.24 -16.78
N LYS A 39 -3.75 -5.87 -17.87
CA LYS A 39 -2.39 -5.33 -17.83
C LYS A 39 -2.30 -4.02 -17.05
N ALA A 40 -3.23 -3.10 -17.29
CA ALA A 40 -3.30 -1.84 -16.57
C ALA A 40 -3.54 -2.06 -15.06
N GLY A 41 -4.45 -2.98 -14.72
CA GLY A 41 -4.67 -3.41 -13.34
C GLY A 41 -3.42 -4.02 -12.72
N ALA A 42 -2.76 -4.96 -13.39
CA ALA A 42 -1.55 -5.62 -12.91
C ALA A 42 -0.43 -4.61 -12.60
N ILE A 43 -0.20 -3.65 -13.50
CA ILE A 43 0.75 -2.55 -13.30
C ILE A 43 0.33 -1.68 -12.11
N GLY A 44 -0.95 -1.29 -12.04
CA GLY A 44 -1.48 -0.45 -10.96
C GLY A 44 -1.30 -1.09 -9.57
N PHE A 45 -1.64 -2.37 -9.43
CA PHE A 45 -1.45 -3.11 -8.17
C PHE A 45 0.03 -3.39 -7.85
N THR A 46 0.90 -3.52 -8.86
CA THR A 46 2.36 -3.55 -8.65
C THR A 46 2.83 -2.24 -8.01
N PHE A 47 2.39 -1.10 -8.54
CA PHE A 47 2.73 0.21 -7.97
C PHE A 47 2.13 0.41 -6.58
N ALA A 48 0.90 -0.04 -6.33
CA ALA A 48 0.30 0.01 -5.01
C ALA A 48 1.12 -0.77 -3.97
N SER A 49 1.59 -1.96 -4.34
CA SER A 49 2.50 -2.76 -3.49
C SER A 49 3.83 -2.03 -3.25
N LEU A 50 4.45 -1.52 -4.31
CA LEU A 50 5.70 -0.77 -4.22
C LEU A 50 5.56 0.47 -3.33
N LEU A 51 4.43 1.19 -3.40
CA LEU A 51 4.15 2.36 -2.58
C LEU A 51 4.16 2.00 -1.09
N MET A 52 3.55 0.87 -0.70
CA MET A 52 3.58 0.38 0.67
C MET A 52 5.00 0.00 1.12
N ILE A 53 5.79 -0.65 0.25
CA ILE A 53 7.19 -1.00 0.54
C ILE A 53 8.05 0.26 0.72
N VAL A 54 7.90 1.25 -0.15
CA VAL A 54 8.60 2.54 -0.04
C VAL A 54 8.20 3.26 1.24
N ARG A 55 6.92 3.24 1.62
CA ARG A 55 6.45 3.80 2.88
C ARG A 55 7.15 3.17 4.08
N ILE A 56 7.25 1.84 4.12
CA ILE A 56 8.00 1.11 5.15
C ILE A 56 9.46 1.58 5.18
N ALA A 57 10.13 1.61 4.02
CA ALA A 57 11.53 2.00 3.92
C ALA A 57 11.78 3.45 4.38
N ARG A 58 10.84 4.36 4.09
CA ARG A 58 10.89 5.76 4.57
C ARG A 58 10.69 5.84 6.08
N ALA A 59 9.77 5.05 6.65
CA ALA A 59 9.55 5.01 8.09
C ALA A 59 10.80 4.59 8.87
N GLU A 60 11.71 3.80 8.28
CA GLU A 60 12.99 3.43 8.91
C GLU A 60 13.98 4.60 9.00
N ARG A 61 13.88 5.58 8.10
CA ARG A 61 14.83 6.69 7.98
C ARG A 61 14.28 8.01 8.51
N GLN A 62 12.98 8.11 8.72
CA GLN A 62 12.31 9.36 9.08
C GLN A 62 12.42 9.64 10.59
N ASN A 63 12.60 10.93 10.93
CA ASN A 63 12.46 11.41 12.30
C ASN A 63 11.01 11.21 12.77
N VAL A 64 10.83 10.52 13.89
CA VAL A 64 9.51 10.22 14.46
C VAL A 64 8.68 11.48 14.66
N VAL A 65 9.31 12.53 15.17
CA VAL A 65 8.64 13.78 15.55
C VAL A 65 8.06 14.51 14.34
N GLU A 66 8.62 14.30 13.15
CA GLU A 66 8.15 14.89 11.88
C GLU A 66 7.15 13.98 11.16
N GLY A 67 6.93 12.76 11.65
CA GLY A 67 6.08 11.76 11.02
C GLY A 67 4.59 12.07 11.16
N GLU A 68 3.83 11.84 10.10
CA GLU A 68 2.37 11.99 10.07
C GLU A 68 1.69 11.25 11.24
N VAL A 69 2.14 10.01 11.53
CA VAL A 69 1.61 9.19 12.62
C VAL A 69 1.83 9.84 13.98
N TRP A 70 2.99 10.48 14.21
CA TRP A 70 3.28 11.17 15.46
C TRP A 70 2.49 12.46 15.62
N ASN A 71 2.34 13.21 14.52
CA ASN A 71 1.57 14.45 14.50
C ASN A 71 0.08 14.22 14.79
N ASN A 72 -0.44 13.08 14.37
CA ASN A 72 -1.84 12.70 14.59
C ASN A 72 -2.11 12.06 15.96
N LEU A 73 -1.08 11.74 16.76
CA LEU A 73 -1.24 11.26 18.13
C LEU A 73 -1.49 12.43 19.09
N ALA A 74 -2.50 12.28 19.95
CA ALA A 74 -2.73 13.19 21.07
C ALA A 74 -1.51 13.21 22.00
N ALA A 75 -1.24 14.36 22.65
CA ALA A 75 -0.06 14.53 23.49
C ALA A 75 0.05 13.46 24.60
N GLU A 76 -1.08 13.05 25.16
CA GLU A 76 -1.21 12.04 26.21
C GLU A 76 -0.94 10.62 25.72
N GLU A 77 -1.11 10.35 24.42
CA GLU A 77 -0.92 9.03 23.81
C GLU A 77 0.50 8.82 23.27
N ARG A 78 1.33 9.86 23.29
CA ARG A 78 2.68 9.82 22.72
C ARG A 78 3.59 9.00 23.63
N PRO A 79 4.11 7.85 23.16
CA PRO A 79 5.06 7.12 23.94
C PRO A 79 6.40 7.87 24.02
N PRO A 80 7.26 7.58 25.01
CA PRO A 80 8.60 8.13 25.09
C PRO A 80 9.35 7.95 23.76
N LEU A 81 10.06 8.99 23.31
CA LEU A 81 10.76 9.01 22.00
C LEU A 81 11.66 7.80 21.78
N ARG A 82 12.29 7.29 22.84
CA ARG A 82 13.18 6.12 22.81
C ARG A 82 12.48 4.85 22.33
N ILE A 83 11.18 4.70 22.58
CA ILE A 83 10.39 3.53 22.15
C ILE A 83 9.47 3.87 20.98
N ALA A 84 9.09 5.14 20.80
CA ALA A 84 8.20 5.60 19.74
C ALA A 84 8.68 5.17 18.35
N HIS A 85 9.98 5.32 18.07
CA HIS A 85 10.55 4.96 16.76
C HIS A 85 10.37 3.47 16.46
N ARG A 86 10.67 2.61 17.44
CA ARG A 86 10.54 1.16 17.29
C ARG A 86 9.08 0.74 17.12
N GLU A 87 8.18 1.31 17.92
CA GLU A 87 6.75 0.97 17.88
C GLU A 87 6.10 1.41 16.58
N ILE A 88 6.36 2.63 16.11
CA ILE A 88 5.83 3.12 14.82
C ILE A 88 6.40 2.31 13.67
N ARG A 89 7.72 2.04 13.64
CA ARG A 89 8.33 1.20 12.60
C ARG A 89 7.72 -0.20 12.57
N ARG A 90 7.51 -0.82 13.75
CA ARG A 90 6.88 -2.14 13.84
C ARG A 90 5.45 -2.12 13.32
N ALA A 91 4.67 -1.10 13.68
CA ALA A 91 3.30 -0.95 13.22
C ALA A 91 3.23 -0.71 11.69
N GLU A 92 4.09 0.15 11.14
CA GLU A 92 4.21 0.38 9.69
C GLU A 92 4.57 -0.92 8.96
N TRP A 93 5.56 -1.67 9.46
CA TRP A 93 5.96 -2.93 8.85
C TRP A 93 4.82 -3.97 8.84
N GLN A 94 4.08 -4.09 9.94
CA GLN A 94 2.96 -5.02 10.04
C GLN A 94 1.78 -4.63 9.13
N VAL A 95 1.39 -3.36 9.13
CA VAL A 95 0.20 -2.90 8.40
C VAL A 95 0.51 -2.73 6.92
N CYS A 96 1.55 -1.97 6.57
CA CYS A 96 1.93 -1.74 5.18
C CYS A 96 2.46 -3.03 4.54
N GLY A 97 3.13 -3.90 5.30
CA GLY A 97 3.59 -5.20 4.80
C GLY A 97 2.41 -6.11 4.42
N LEU A 98 1.36 -6.13 5.24
CA LEU A 98 0.13 -6.85 4.93
C LEU A 98 -0.54 -6.32 3.66
N TYR A 99 -0.65 -5.00 3.51
CA TYR A 99 -1.25 -4.41 2.30
C TYR A 99 -0.38 -4.58 1.06
N ALA A 100 0.94 -4.48 1.19
CA ALA A 100 1.87 -4.80 0.10
C ALA A 100 1.69 -6.25 -0.36
N TRP A 101 1.55 -7.19 0.59
CA TRP A 101 1.31 -8.60 0.28
C TRP A 101 0.00 -8.81 -0.51
N TYR A 102 -1.10 -8.23 -0.05
CA TYR A 102 -2.37 -8.32 -0.77
C TYR A 102 -2.30 -7.68 -2.17
N ALA A 103 -1.72 -6.49 -2.29
CA ALA A 103 -1.56 -5.82 -3.57
C ALA A 103 -0.69 -6.63 -4.54
N SER A 104 0.42 -7.21 -4.06
CA SER A 104 1.25 -8.13 -4.84
C SER A 104 0.47 -9.38 -5.28
N GLY A 105 -0.35 -9.96 -4.39
CA GLY A 105 -1.18 -11.11 -4.71
C GLY A 105 -2.18 -10.82 -5.83
N VAL A 106 -2.88 -9.68 -5.76
CA VAL A 106 -3.78 -9.22 -6.82
C VAL A 106 -3.03 -8.95 -8.11
N SER A 107 -1.87 -8.30 -8.03
CA SER A 107 -1.02 -8.05 -9.20
C SER A 107 -0.60 -9.34 -9.89
N LEU A 108 -0.18 -10.35 -9.12
CA LEU A 108 0.26 -11.63 -9.66
C LEU A 108 -0.90 -12.37 -10.32
N ALA A 109 -2.08 -12.37 -9.70
CA ALA A 109 -3.29 -12.94 -10.30
C ALA A 109 -3.62 -12.27 -11.65
N LEU A 110 -3.59 -10.94 -11.72
CA LEU A 110 -3.85 -10.20 -12.96
C LEU A 110 -2.80 -10.49 -14.05
N TRP A 111 -1.51 -10.57 -13.70
CA TRP A 111 -0.47 -10.97 -14.65
C TRP A 111 -0.69 -12.39 -15.18
N THR A 112 -1.05 -13.35 -14.31
CA THR A 112 -1.31 -14.72 -14.75
C THR A 112 -2.52 -14.83 -15.67
N LEU A 113 -3.57 -14.04 -15.42
CA LEU A 113 -4.75 -13.99 -16.28
C LEU A 113 -4.46 -13.32 -17.63
N GLU A 114 -3.67 -12.24 -17.64
CA GLU A 114 -3.26 -11.55 -18.86
C GLU A 114 -2.44 -12.47 -19.77
N ILE A 115 -1.42 -13.13 -19.21
CA ILE A 115 -0.58 -14.08 -19.95
C ILE A 115 -1.42 -15.27 -20.45
N GLY A 116 -2.31 -15.82 -19.60
CA GLY A 116 -3.20 -16.91 -19.97
C GLY A 116 -4.18 -16.53 -21.10
N GLY A 117 -4.75 -15.33 -21.04
CA GLY A 117 -5.64 -14.80 -22.07
C GLY A 117 -4.92 -14.54 -23.40
N CYS A 118 -3.69 -14.01 -23.35
CA CYS A 118 -2.85 -13.86 -24.54
C CYS A 118 -2.54 -15.21 -25.20
N LEU A 119 -2.28 -16.27 -24.42
CA LEU A 119 -1.99 -17.61 -24.96
C LEU A 119 -3.19 -18.27 -25.63
N MET A 120 -4.42 -17.95 -25.21
CA MET A 120 -5.65 -18.51 -25.82
C MET A 120 -6.09 -17.79 -27.10
N THR A 121 -5.54 -16.60 -27.37
CA THR A 121 -5.90 -15.77 -28.52
C THR A 121 -4.88 -15.84 -29.67
N LEU A 122 -3.76 -16.54 -29.47
CA LEU A 122 -2.74 -16.91 -30.46
C LEU A 122 -3.10 -18.25 -31.14
#